data_AF-A0A1V6B111-F1
#
_entry.id   AF-A0A1V6B111-F1
#
_cell.length_a   1.000
_cell.length_b   1.000
_cell.length_c   1.000
_cell.angle_alpha   90.00
_cell.angle_beta   90.00
_cell.angle_gamma   90.00
#
_symmetry.space_group_name_H-M   'P 1'
#
loop_
_entity.id
_entity.type
_entity.pdbx_description
1 polymer ?
#
loop_
_entity_poly.entity_id
_entity_poly.type
_entity_poly.pdbx_seq_one_letter_code
_entity_poly.pdbx_strand_id
1 'polypeptide(L)'
;MKRTRVLPIMAAAGLILVFSASAAAPETWIVDILANPARYWNTEVTVVGQVQAVIPNPAGTTRGTYTMLDESCPNPLTIRTNDLPPVSRNFRVRGVLIQDPAQANVPLMKEISRSSPGMTNTTLYLLIAAGAAFLFLLIVFIILLTKPKPRPAAEETIRPAAPVDPSKTTRIAPPPAAPAAAPGGAKTRVFLNLGADIIVEKGPDKGKEFPLHRQVTTIGRPGSRKNEIEINDDTVSKEQASIYYDNAKKEFTIADESATNPTRVDGRAISGPTPLKNGAVIELGRTVLIFKKS
;
A
#
# COMPACT_ATOMS: atom_id res chain seq x y z
N MET A 1 31.78 -24.38 -46.14
CA MET A 1 30.82 -25.13 -45.32
C MET A 1 31.20 -25.04 -43.85
N LYS A 2 30.31 -24.47 -43.02
CA LYS A 2 30.00 -24.81 -41.60
C LYS A 2 29.46 -23.57 -40.92
N ARG A 3 28.13 -23.45 -40.90
CA ARG A 3 27.40 -22.51 -40.05
C ARG A 3 27.46 -23.06 -38.62
N THR A 4 28.28 -22.46 -37.77
CA THR A 4 28.33 -22.78 -36.35
C THR A 4 27.10 -22.14 -35.69
N ARG A 5 26.13 -22.97 -35.29
CA ARG A 5 24.95 -22.55 -34.55
C ARG A 5 25.39 -22.06 -33.16
N VAL A 6 25.07 -20.81 -32.83
CA VAL A 6 25.25 -20.28 -31.48
C VAL A 6 24.14 -20.85 -30.61
N LEU A 7 24.51 -21.72 -29.67
CA LEU A 7 23.62 -22.33 -28.68
C LEU A 7 23.47 -21.35 -27.50
N PRO A 8 22.25 -20.96 -27.08
CA PRO A 8 22.10 -20.13 -25.90
C PRO A 8 22.33 -21.00 -24.65
N ILE A 9 23.36 -20.65 -23.89
CA ILE A 9 23.68 -21.22 -22.59
C ILE A 9 22.59 -20.79 -21.61
N MET A 10 21.70 -21.72 -21.25
CA MET A 10 20.77 -21.57 -20.13
C MET A 10 21.56 -21.70 -18.82
N ALA A 11 21.92 -20.57 -18.22
CA ALA A 11 22.42 -20.52 -16.86
C ALA A 11 21.24 -20.59 -15.88
N ALA A 12 20.93 -21.79 -15.39
CA ALA A 12 20.03 -21.97 -14.25
C ALA A 12 20.77 -21.59 -12.97
N ALA A 13 20.58 -20.35 -12.50
CA ALA A 13 21.05 -19.92 -11.19
C ALA A 13 20.14 -20.53 -10.11
N GLY A 14 20.57 -21.66 -9.53
CA GLY A 14 19.93 -22.25 -8.36
C GLY A 14 20.20 -21.37 -7.12
N LEU A 15 19.20 -20.61 -6.69
CA LEU A 15 19.23 -19.87 -5.43
C LEU A 15 19.04 -20.88 -4.28
N ILE A 16 20.14 -21.36 -3.70
CA ILE A 16 20.10 -22.18 -2.49
C ILE A 16 19.83 -21.24 -1.31
N LEU A 17 18.57 -21.22 -0.86
CA LEU A 17 18.14 -20.51 0.34
C LEU A 17 18.43 -21.42 1.54
N VAL A 18 19.49 -21.12 2.27
CA VAL A 18 19.84 -21.83 3.50
C VAL A 18 18.81 -21.45 4.57
N PHE A 19 17.97 -22.41 4.95
CA PHE A 19 16.96 -22.27 6.00
C PHE A 19 17.62 -22.39 7.37
N SER A 20 17.79 -21.26 8.05
CA SER A 20 17.96 -21.28 9.51
C SER A 20 16.58 -21.23 10.15
N ALA A 21 16.03 -22.40 10.50
CA ALA A 21 14.86 -22.50 11.36
C ALA A 21 15.25 -22.04 12.77
N SER A 22 15.18 -20.74 13.02
CA SER A 22 15.29 -20.22 14.39
C SER A 22 14.02 -20.64 15.13
N ALA A 23 14.19 -21.43 16.20
CA ALA A 23 13.10 -21.81 17.08
C ALA A 23 12.40 -20.52 17.56
N ALA A 24 11.11 -20.39 17.28
CA ALA A 24 10.32 -19.26 17.74
C ALA A 24 10.30 -19.28 19.27
N ALA A 25 10.66 -18.16 19.90
CA ALA A 25 10.56 -18.02 21.35
C ALA A 25 9.09 -18.20 21.79
N PRO A 26 8.84 -18.89 22.91
CA PRO A 26 7.48 -19.19 23.36
C PRO A 26 6.67 -17.91 23.53
N GLU A 27 5.41 -17.94 23.08
CA GLU A 27 4.45 -16.86 23.33
C GLU A 27 3.99 -16.95 24.78
N THR A 28 4.07 -15.83 25.50
CA THR A 28 3.79 -15.74 26.93
C THR A 28 2.94 -14.52 27.22
N TRP A 29 1.97 -14.65 28.11
CA TRP A 29 1.12 -13.55 28.52
C TRP A 29 1.89 -12.59 29.44
N ILE A 30 1.56 -11.29 29.33
CA ILE A 30 2.18 -10.27 30.19
C ILE A 30 1.88 -10.54 31.67
N VAL A 31 0.69 -11.05 32.00
CA VAL A 31 0.33 -11.41 33.40
C VAL A 31 1.30 -12.40 34.02
N ASP A 32 1.72 -13.43 33.27
CA ASP A 32 2.61 -14.49 33.78
C ASP A 32 4.01 -13.93 34.03
N ILE A 33 4.47 -13.05 33.15
CA ILE A 33 5.73 -12.34 33.27
C ILE A 33 5.73 -11.46 34.51
N LEU A 34 4.66 -10.67 34.72
CA LEU A 34 4.57 -9.76 35.85
C LEU A 34 4.34 -10.48 37.17
N ALA A 35 3.62 -11.62 37.16
CA ALA A 35 3.36 -12.42 38.35
C ALA A 35 4.61 -13.15 38.86
N ASN A 36 5.47 -13.61 37.95
CA ASN A 36 6.72 -14.27 38.32
C ASN A 36 7.87 -13.87 37.37
N PRO A 37 8.40 -12.64 37.49
CA PRO A 37 9.47 -12.16 36.61
C PRO A 37 10.74 -13.00 36.76
N ALA A 38 10.89 -13.67 37.91
CA ALA A 38 12.06 -14.48 38.21
C ALA A 38 12.29 -15.63 37.25
N ARG A 39 11.19 -16.19 36.72
CA ARG A 39 11.22 -17.31 35.78
C ARG A 39 11.70 -16.90 34.39
N TYR A 40 11.58 -15.62 34.04
CA TYR A 40 11.79 -15.14 32.67
C TYR A 40 13.05 -14.29 32.51
N TRP A 41 13.79 -14.01 33.58
CA TRP A 41 15.05 -13.28 33.48
C TRP A 41 16.02 -13.95 32.51
N ASN A 42 16.65 -13.13 31.67
CA ASN A 42 17.59 -13.53 30.62
C ASN A 42 17.02 -14.55 29.63
N THR A 43 15.69 -14.70 29.58
CA THR A 43 15.00 -15.61 28.66
C THR A 43 14.35 -14.82 27.54
N GLU A 44 14.39 -15.37 26.34
CA GLU A 44 13.66 -14.85 25.19
C GLU A 44 12.20 -15.26 25.28
N VAL A 45 11.32 -14.27 25.22
CA VAL A 45 9.88 -14.47 25.20
C VAL A 45 9.26 -13.66 24.06
N THR A 46 8.09 -14.12 23.62
CA THR A 46 7.26 -13.38 22.67
C THR A 46 6.00 -12.92 23.38
N VAL A 47 5.73 -11.61 23.35
CA VAL A 47 4.50 -11.02 23.89
C VAL A 47 3.70 -10.41 22.75
N VAL A 48 2.38 -10.52 22.82
CA VAL A 48 1.46 -9.89 21.87
C VAL A 48 0.61 -8.90 22.64
N GLY A 49 0.58 -7.65 22.18
CA GLY A 49 -0.14 -6.63 22.90
C GLY A 49 -0.21 -5.32 22.14
N GLN A 50 -1.05 -4.42 22.63
CA GLN A 50 -1.19 -3.06 22.14
C GLN A 50 -0.17 -2.13 22.80
N VAL A 51 0.48 -1.30 22.00
CA VAL A 51 1.38 -0.25 22.52
C VAL A 51 0.54 0.88 23.12
N GLN A 52 0.75 1.18 24.40
CA GLN A 52 -0.02 2.18 25.13
C GLN A 52 0.67 3.54 25.14
N ALA A 53 1.93 3.59 25.55
CA ALA A 53 2.71 4.82 25.63
C ALA A 53 4.14 4.61 25.11
N VAL A 54 4.75 5.67 24.62
CA VAL A 54 6.08 5.67 24.02
C VAL A 54 6.85 6.86 24.58
N ILE A 55 8.05 6.60 25.10
CA ILE A 55 8.92 7.59 25.74
C ILE A 55 10.28 7.55 25.04
N PRO A 56 10.57 8.51 24.15
CA PRO A 56 11.88 8.65 23.53
C PRO A 56 12.97 8.95 24.56
N ASN A 57 14.12 8.29 24.43
CA ASN A 57 15.29 8.54 25.24
C ASN A 57 16.58 8.34 24.41
N PRO A 58 17.31 9.42 24.04
CA PRO A 58 17.03 10.84 24.34
C PRO A 58 15.83 11.41 23.56
N ALA A 59 15.27 12.52 24.05
CA ALA A 59 14.10 13.16 23.46
C ALA A 59 14.30 13.50 21.98
N GLY A 60 13.29 13.24 21.15
CA GLY A 60 13.35 13.48 19.70
C GLY A 60 14.06 12.38 18.89
N THR A 61 14.46 11.27 19.52
CA THR A 61 15.02 10.11 18.81
C THR A 61 14.01 8.98 18.62
N THR A 62 14.33 8.02 17.74
CA THR A 62 13.56 6.79 17.56
C THR A 62 13.90 5.71 18.59
N ARG A 63 14.81 5.98 19.54
CA ARG A 63 15.18 5.04 20.60
C ARG A 63 14.48 5.43 21.89
N GLY A 64 14.16 4.44 22.72
CA GLY A 64 13.52 4.71 24.00
C GLY A 64 12.84 3.50 24.59
N THR A 65 11.86 3.76 25.42
CA THR A 65 11.00 2.74 26.02
C THR A 65 9.56 2.95 25.59
N TYR A 66 8.80 1.88 25.53
CA TYR A 66 7.36 1.94 25.34
C TYR A 66 6.69 0.93 26.26
N THR A 67 5.44 1.19 26.61
CA THR A 67 4.63 0.31 27.42
C THR A 67 3.68 -0.47 26.52
N MET A 68 3.62 -1.77 26.74
CA MET A 68 2.72 -2.67 26.02
C MET A 68 1.71 -3.26 26.99
N LEU A 69 0.45 -3.24 26.58
CA LEU A 69 -0.67 -3.83 27.31
C LEU A 69 -1.21 -5.01 26.52
N ASP A 70 -1.61 -6.04 27.23
CA ASP A 70 -2.20 -7.25 26.68
C ASP A 70 -3.58 -7.46 27.34
N GLU A 71 -4.46 -8.22 26.69
CA GLU A 71 -5.82 -8.48 27.15
C GLU A 71 -5.85 -9.19 28.52
N SER A 72 -4.76 -9.87 28.88
CA SER A 72 -4.64 -10.60 30.14
C SER A 72 -4.49 -9.74 31.39
N CYS A 73 -4.13 -8.45 31.29
CA CYS A 73 -3.85 -7.64 32.48
C CYS A 73 -4.02 -6.13 32.26
N PRO A 74 -4.42 -5.36 33.30
CA PRO A 74 -4.43 -3.90 33.24
C PRO A 74 -3.03 -3.28 33.38
N ASN A 75 -2.04 -4.07 33.81
CA ASN A 75 -0.68 -3.59 34.05
C ASN A 75 0.18 -3.76 32.79
N PRO A 76 0.81 -2.69 32.27
CA PRO A 76 1.62 -2.80 31.07
C PRO A 76 3.05 -3.31 31.37
N LEU A 77 3.66 -3.95 30.37
CA LEU A 77 5.08 -4.31 30.37
C LEU A 77 5.90 -3.20 29.70
N THR A 78 6.99 -2.78 30.33
CA THR A 78 7.92 -1.83 29.72
C THR A 78 8.88 -2.55 28.80
N ILE A 79 9.02 -2.05 27.57
CA ILE A 79 9.89 -2.61 26.54
C ILE A 79 10.85 -1.52 26.04
N ARG A 80 12.15 -1.84 26.02
CA ARG A 80 13.20 -0.99 25.46
C ARG A 80 13.45 -1.33 24.00
N THR A 81 13.47 -0.32 23.15
CA THR A 81 13.70 -0.47 21.71
C THR A 81 14.59 0.61 21.13
N ASN A 82 15.16 0.32 19.97
CA ASN A 82 15.90 1.29 19.15
C ASN A 82 15.02 1.94 18.07
N ASP A 83 13.79 1.45 17.90
CA ASP A 83 12.81 1.97 16.95
C ASP A 83 11.41 1.98 17.56
N LEU A 84 10.99 3.17 18.00
CA LEU A 84 9.76 3.37 18.75
C LEU A 84 8.53 3.03 17.90
N PRO A 85 7.64 2.15 18.39
CA PRO A 85 6.43 1.80 17.66
C PRO A 85 5.44 2.96 17.63
N PRO A 86 4.49 2.96 16.67
CA PRO A 86 3.29 3.77 16.81
C PRO A 86 2.45 3.28 18.01
N VAL A 87 1.92 4.24 18.77
CA VAL A 87 0.95 3.97 19.85
C VAL A 87 -0.37 3.43 19.29
N SER A 88 -1.14 2.77 20.14
CA SER A 88 -2.46 2.21 19.85
C SER A 88 -2.48 1.15 18.73
N ARG A 89 -1.36 0.44 18.51
CA ARG A 89 -1.30 -0.69 17.59
C ARG A 89 -0.87 -1.96 18.30
N ASN A 90 -1.45 -3.09 17.88
CA ASN A 90 -1.05 -4.41 18.33
C ASN A 90 0.20 -4.87 17.59
N PHE A 91 1.17 -5.36 18.34
CA PHE A 91 2.39 -5.93 17.82
C PHE A 91 2.71 -7.24 18.52
N ARG A 92 3.31 -8.16 17.77
CA ARG A 92 3.99 -9.32 18.33
C ARG A 92 5.46 -8.95 18.50
N VAL A 93 5.91 -8.83 19.74
CA VAL A 93 7.24 -8.38 20.12
C VAL A 93 8.01 -9.55 20.72
N ARG A 94 9.15 -9.87 20.12
CA ARG A 94 10.10 -10.84 20.66
C ARG A 94 11.25 -10.10 21.31
N GLY A 95 11.66 -10.54 22.49
CA GLY A 95 12.67 -9.84 23.27
C GLY A 95 13.14 -10.64 24.48
N VAL A 96 14.21 -10.15 25.11
CA VAL A 96 14.79 -10.75 26.31
C VAL A 96 14.31 -9.98 27.53
N LEU A 97 13.85 -10.69 28.56
CA LEU A 97 13.56 -10.05 29.83
C LEU A 97 14.84 -9.75 30.61
N ILE A 98 15.02 -8.50 30.97
CA ILE A 98 16.11 -8.01 31.81
C ILE A 98 15.54 -7.32 33.05
N GLN A 99 16.38 -7.11 34.04
CA GLN A 99 16.03 -6.29 35.21
C GLN A 99 16.23 -4.82 34.86
N ASP A 100 15.29 -3.96 35.27
CA ASP A 100 15.46 -2.52 35.14
C ASP A 100 16.69 -2.07 35.95
N PRO A 101 17.67 -1.37 35.34
CA PRO A 101 18.83 -0.85 36.06
C PRO A 101 18.46 0.18 37.15
N ALA A 102 17.30 0.83 37.07
CA ALA A 102 16.85 1.82 38.05
C ALA A 102 16.05 1.20 39.22
N GLN A 103 15.37 0.07 38.99
CA GLN A 103 14.54 -0.61 39.99
C GLN A 103 14.74 -2.12 39.92
N ALA A 104 15.49 -2.67 40.88
CA ALA A 104 15.61 -4.11 41.04
C ALA A 104 14.22 -4.73 41.22
N ASN A 105 13.91 -5.77 40.43
CA ASN A 105 12.63 -6.49 40.33
C ASN A 105 11.56 -5.92 39.39
N VAL A 106 11.78 -4.80 38.72
CA VAL A 106 10.88 -4.39 37.63
C VAL A 106 11.31 -5.09 36.33
N PRO A 107 10.46 -5.94 35.73
CA PRO A 107 10.79 -6.59 34.47
C PRO A 107 10.80 -5.57 33.33
N LEU A 108 11.94 -5.43 32.68
CA LEU A 108 12.13 -4.63 31.48
C LEU A 108 12.43 -5.57 30.33
N MET A 109 11.67 -5.51 29.25
CA MET A 109 11.95 -6.34 28.07
C MET A 109 12.85 -5.58 27.10
N LYS A 110 13.94 -6.17 26.63
CA LYS A 110 14.75 -5.65 25.53
C LYS A 110 14.29 -6.26 24.22
N GLU A 111 13.77 -5.43 23.32
CA GLU A 111 13.27 -5.87 22.02
C GLU A 111 14.38 -6.44 21.13
N ILE A 112 14.12 -7.61 20.54
CA ILE A 112 14.93 -8.22 19.49
C ILE A 112 14.28 -7.97 18.13
N SER A 113 12.98 -8.24 18.02
CA SER A 113 12.23 -8.04 16.78
C SER A 113 10.76 -7.77 17.05
N ARG A 114 10.12 -7.06 16.12
CA ARG A 114 8.69 -6.73 16.14
C ARG A 114 8.05 -7.12 14.83
N SER A 115 6.85 -7.71 14.91
CA SER A 115 6.06 -8.10 13.74
C SER A 115 4.59 -7.72 13.94
N SER A 116 3.87 -7.54 12.84
CA SER A 116 2.42 -7.33 12.90
C SER A 116 1.73 -8.66 13.22
N PRO A 117 0.74 -8.69 14.15
CA PRO A 117 -0.04 -9.89 14.43
C PRO A 117 -0.70 -10.37 13.13
N GLY A 118 -0.32 -11.56 12.65
CA GLY A 118 -0.89 -12.18 11.44
C GLY A 118 0.04 -12.27 10.21
N MET A 119 1.17 -11.56 10.16
CA MET A 119 2.16 -11.79 9.11
C MET A 119 3.18 -12.84 9.59
N THR A 120 2.89 -14.11 9.31
CA THR A 120 3.87 -15.18 9.49
C THR A 120 4.96 -15.03 8.42
N ASN A 121 6.21 -15.37 8.76
CA ASN A 121 7.30 -15.40 7.79
C ASN A 121 6.94 -16.28 6.57
N THR A 122 6.12 -17.30 6.79
CA THR A 122 5.52 -18.15 5.75
C THR A 122 4.72 -17.35 4.70
N THR A 123 3.87 -16.41 5.11
CA THR A 123 3.11 -15.56 4.18
C THR A 123 4.03 -14.66 3.36
N LEU A 124 5.09 -14.11 3.98
CA LEU A 124 6.09 -13.32 3.28
C LEU A 124 6.86 -14.16 2.24
N TYR A 125 7.26 -15.39 2.59
CA TYR A 125 7.95 -16.28 1.66
C TYR A 125 7.05 -16.73 0.50
N LEU A 126 5.76 -16.98 0.75
CA LEU A 126 4.81 -17.29 -0.32
C LEU A 126 4.65 -16.14 -1.32
N LEU A 127 4.64 -14.89 -0.85
CA LEU A 127 4.59 -13.71 -1.72
C LEU A 127 5.87 -13.56 -2.56
N ILE A 128 7.04 -13.78 -1.96
CA ILE A 128 8.33 -13.74 -2.67
C ILE A 128 8.39 -14.87 -3.71
N ALA A 129 7.97 -16.09 -3.34
CA ALA A 129 7.94 -17.24 -4.25
C ALA A 129 6.94 -17.03 -5.41
N ALA A 130 5.76 -16.50 -5.13
CA ALA A 130 4.78 -16.16 -6.15
C ALA A 130 5.30 -15.08 -7.11
N GLY A 131 5.97 -14.05 -6.58
CA GLY A 131 6.62 -13.01 -7.39
C GLY A 131 7.73 -13.56 -8.29
N ALA A 132 8.58 -14.44 -7.75
CA ALA A 132 9.64 -15.09 -8.53
C ALA A 132 9.08 -16.01 -9.64
N ALA A 133 8.02 -16.78 -9.33
CA ALA A 133 7.35 -17.64 -10.30
C ALA A 133 6.68 -16.80 -11.41
N PHE A 134 6.07 -15.67 -11.06
CA PHE A 134 5.48 -14.75 -12.03
C PHE A 134 6.54 -14.13 -12.94
N LEU A 135 7.68 -13.70 -12.41
CA LEU A 135 8.78 -13.16 -13.19
C LEU A 135 9.36 -14.22 -14.14
N PHE A 136 9.49 -15.46 -13.69
CA PHE A 136 9.93 -16.58 -14.53
C PHE A 136 8.96 -16.82 -15.69
N LEU A 137 7.65 -16.87 -15.42
CA LEU A 137 6.62 -17.00 -16.46
C LEU A 137 6.63 -15.82 -17.44
N LEU A 138 6.86 -14.59 -16.95
CA LEU A 138 6.99 -13.40 -17.79
C LEU A 138 8.19 -13.51 -18.74
N ILE A 139 9.35 -13.96 -18.25
CA ILE A 139 10.55 -14.16 -19.08
C ILE A 139 10.30 -15.23 -20.15
N VAL A 140 9.70 -16.36 -19.78
CA VAL A 140 9.34 -17.43 -20.73
C VAL A 140 8.36 -16.90 -21.78
N PHE A 141 7.37 -16.10 -21.37
CA PHE A 141 6.41 -15.47 -22.27
C PHE A 141 7.06 -14.47 -23.24
N ILE A 142 8.00 -13.64 -22.76
CA ILE A 142 8.77 -12.72 -23.61
C ILE A 142 9.59 -13.50 -24.64
N ILE A 143 10.26 -14.58 -24.24
CA ILE A 143 11.01 -15.45 -25.17
C ILE A 143 10.09 -16.07 -26.23
N LEU A 144 8.89 -16.51 -25.83
CA LEU A 144 7.86 -17.04 -26.73
C LEU A 144 7.34 -16.00 -27.75
N LEU A 145 7.27 -14.73 -27.35
CA LEU A 145 6.86 -13.63 -28.22
C LEU A 145 7.97 -13.17 -29.17
N THR A 146 9.24 -13.40 -28.86
CA THR A 146 10.39 -13.07 -29.72
C THR A 146 10.62 -14.08 -30.88
N LYS A 147 9.56 -14.50 -31.58
CA LYS A 147 9.73 -15.24 -32.84
C LYS A 147 10.24 -14.28 -33.94
N PRO A 148 11.41 -14.53 -34.58
CA PRO A 148 11.95 -13.63 -35.60
C PRO A 148 11.11 -13.69 -36.88
N LYS A 149 10.49 -12.56 -37.26
CA LYS A 149 9.74 -12.42 -38.52
C LYS A 149 10.75 -12.28 -39.68
N PRO A 150 10.77 -13.19 -40.68
CA PRO A 150 11.61 -13.03 -41.86
C PRO A 150 11.09 -11.84 -42.67
N ARG A 151 11.99 -10.93 -43.01
CA ARG A 151 11.72 -9.74 -43.84
C ARG A 151 11.59 -10.16 -45.31
N PRO A 152 10.45 -9.96 -46.00
CA PRO A 152 10.42 -10.00 -47.44
C PRO A 152 11.08 -8.73 -48.00
N ALA A 153 11.87 -8.93 -49.03
CA ALA A 153 12.61 -7.91 -49.76
C ALA A 153 11.69 -6.84 -50.35
N ALA A 154 12.27 -5.65 -50.53
CA ALA A 154 11.68 -4.52 -51.22
C ALA A 154 11.34 -4.88 -52.67
N GLU A 155 10.19 -4.42 -53.14
CA GLU A 155 9.96 -4.16 -54.55
C GLU A 155 9.20 -2.84 -54.67
N GLU A 156 9.81 -1.95 -55.44
CA GLU A 156 9.51 -0.54 -55.61
C GLU A 156 8.67 -0.39 -56.89
N THR A 157 7.49 0.23 -56.83
CA THR A 157 6.82 0.71 -58.06
C THR A 157 5.87 1.89 -57.77
N ILE A 158 6.42 3.09 -57.92
CA ILE A 158 5.91 4.28 -58.62
C ILE A 158 4.37 4.41 -58.84
N ARG A 159 3.77 5.40 -58.14
CA ARG A 159 2.73 6.47 -58.47
C ARG A 159 1.68 6.23 -59.60
N PRO A 160 0.51 6.95 -59.71
CA PRO A 160 0.06 8.22 -59.07
C PRO A 160 -1.47 8.38 -58.73
N ALA A 161 -1.78 9.49 -58.02
CA ALA A 161 -2.99 10.37 -58.05
C ALA A 161 -4.44 9.87 -57.78
N ALA A 162 -5.05 10.41 -56.70
CA ALA A 162 -6.41 11.00 -56.47
C ALA A 162 -7.71 10.28 -56.97
N PRO A 163 -8.94 10.49 -56.41
CA PRO A 163 -9.43 11.62 -55.62
C PRO A 163 -10.34 11.30 -54.40
N VAL A 164 -10.81 12.39 -53.78
CA VAL A 164 -11.68 12.61 -52.61
C VAL A 164 -13.07 11.96 -52.67
N ASP A 165 -13.63 11.52 -51.54
CA ASP A 165 -15.00 11.91 -51.12
C ASP A 165 -15.23 11.66 -49.59
N PRO A 166 -15.78 12.62 -48.82
CA PRO A 166 -16.07 12.47 -47.41
C PRO A 166 -17.56 12.22 -47.17
N SER A 167 -17.93 11.09 -46.54
CA SER A 167 -19.17 10.99 -45.76
C SER A 167 -19.35 9.63 -45.10
N LYS A 168 -19.38 9.61 -43.77
CA LYS A 168 -20.50 8.96 -43.06
C LYS A 168 -20.69 9.56 -41.67
N THR A 169 -21.66 10.45 -41.60
CA THR A 169 -22.35 10.91 -40.40
C THR A 169 -23.23 9.79 -39.82
N THR A 170 -23.26 9.66 -38.50
CA THR A 170 -24.44 9.21 -37.72
C THR A 170 -24.25 9.80 -36.30
N ARG A 171 -24.67 11.04 -36.03
CA ARG A 171 -26.00 11.52 -35.56
C ARG A 171 -26.61 10.76 -34.35
N ILE A 172 -26.64 11.47 -33.20
CA ILE A 172 -27.79 11.75 -32.30
C ILE A 172 -28.30 10.55 -31.44
N ALA A 173 -28.63 10.62 -30.13
CA ALA A 173 -29.07 11.71 -29.24
C ALA A 173 -28.82 11.41 -27.73
N PRO A 174 -29.00 12.41 -26.83
CA PRO A 174 -28.96 12.36 -25.35
C PRO A 174 -30.39 12.33 -24.69
N PRO A 175 -30.57 12.73 -23.40
CA PRO A 175 -30.79 11.96 -22.15
C PRO A 175 -32.27 11.86 -21.70
N PRO A 176 -32.59 11.41 -20.45
CA PRO A 176 -33.11 12.40 -19.49
C PRO A 176 -32.88 12.14 -17.98
N ALA A 177 -32.98 13.26 -17.25
CA ALA A 177 -33.51 13.41 -15.89
C ALA A 177 -32.70 12.94 -14.67
N ALA A 178 -32.07 13.93 -14.03
CA ALA A 178 -31.88 13.99 -12.58
C ALA A 178 -33.23 13.96 -11.83
N PRO A 179 -33.20 13.53 -10.56
CA PRO A 179 -33.96 14.23 -9.53
C PRO A 179 -33.04 14.79 -8.46
N ALA A 180 -33.31 16.05 -8.13
CA ALA A 180 -32.85 16.74 -6.95
C ALA A 180 -33.48 16.14 -5.68
N ALA A 181 -32.69 16.01 -4.62
CA ALA A 181 -33.19 16.05 -3.24
C ALA A 181 -32.09 16.59 -2.33
N ALA A 182 -32.46 17.60 -1.55
CA ALA A 182 -31.61 18.44 -0.71
C ALA A 182 -31.45 17.84 0.73
N PRO A 183 -30.98 18.60 1.73
CA PRO A 183 -29.87 18.21 2.61
C PRO A 183 -30.34 17.54 3.91
N GLY A 184 -29.81 16.36 4.22
CA GLY A 184 -30.10 15.63 5.46
C GLY A 184 -28.91 15.55 6.40
N GLY A 185 -28.98 16.27 7.53
CA GLY A 185 -28.36 15.86 8.79
C GLY A 185 -26.86 16.11 8.95
N ALA A 186 -26.50 17.35 9.26
CA ALA A 186 -25.20 17.68 9.86
C ALA A 186 -25.02 16.95 11.20
N LYS A 187 -24.27 15.85 11.21
CA LYS A 187 -23.52 15.43 12.40
C LYS A 187 -22.22 16.22 12.35
N THR A 188 -22.02 17.13 13.29
CA THR A 188 -20.77 17.89 13.48
C THR A 188 -19.61 16.91 13.64
N ARG A 189 -19.03 16.52 12.51
CA ARG A 189 -17.74 15.86 12.43
C ARG A 189 -16.73 16.99 12.48
N VAL A 190 -15.81 16.91 13.43
CA VAL A 190 -14.66 17.81 13.47
C VAL A 190 -13.89 17.60 12.16
N PHE A 191 -14.11 18.49 11.19
CA PHE A 191 -13.40 18.47 9.91
C PHE A 191 -12.02 19.05 10.17
N LEU A 192 -10.98 18.21 10.25
CA LEU A 192 -9.61 18.69 10.06
C LEU A 192 -9.53 19.09 8.59
N ASN A 193 -9.62 20.37 8.26
CA ASN A 193 -9.33 20.81 6.89
C ASN A 193 -7.82 20.62 6.66
N LEU A 194 -7.44 19.61 5.88
CA LEU A 194 -6.03 19.33 5.57
C LEU A 194 -5.46 20.25 4.49
N GLY A 195 -6.22 21.27 4.08
CA GLY A 195 -5.83 22.25 3.09
C GLY A 195 -5.69 21.65 1.69
N ALA A 196 -6.56 20.72 1.31
CA ALA A 196 -6.57 20.18 -0.05
C ALA A 196 -7.96 19.69 -0.45
N ASP A 197 -8.26 19.80 -1.75
CA ASP A 197 -9.52 19.42 -2.36
C ASP A 197 -9.25 18.54 -3.60
N ILE A 198 -10.19 17.64 -3.89
CA ILE A 198 -10.25 16.88 -5.13
C ILE A 198 -11.40 17.41 -5.97
N ILE A 199 -11.10 17.87 -7.18
CA ILE A 199 -12.07 18.48 -8.08
C ILE A 199 -12.29 17.54 -9.27
N VAL A 200 -13.53 17.21 -9.58
CA VAL A 200 -13.84 16.39 -10.77
C VAL A 200 -13.85 17.28 -12.01
N GLU A 201 -12.81 17.18 -12.84
CA GLU A 201 -12.68 17.96 -14.08
C GLU A 201 -13.46 17.33 -15.24
N LYS A 202 -13.45 16.00 -15.33
CA LYS A 202 -14.14 15.24 -16.38
C LYS A 202 -14.78 13.98 -15.80
N GLY A 203 -15.92 13.60 -16.33
CA GLY A 203 -16.65 12.40 -15.92
C GLY A 203 -18.11 12.69 -15.57
N PRO A 204 -18.88 11.68 -15.16
CA PRO A 204 -20.29 11.81 -14.79
C PRO A 204 -20.53 12.81 -13.64
N ASP A 205 -19.53 12.96 -12.77
CA ASP A 205 -19.58 13.83 -11.59
C ASP A 205 -18.86 15.17 -11.78
N LYS A 206 -18.69 15.64 -13.02
CA LYS A 206 -17.96 16.89 -13.33
C LYS A 206 -18.46 18.08 -12.49
N GLY A 207 -17.51 18.82 -11.91
CA GLY A 207 -17.75 20.00 -11.10
C GLY A 207 -17.97 19.73 -9.61
N LYS A 208 -17.99 18.45 -9.18
CA LYS A 208 -17.97 18.13 -7.74
C LYS A 208 -16.60 18.40 -7.16
N GLU A 209 -16.59 18.95 -5.95
CA GLU A 209 -15.39 19.19 -5.15
C GLU A 209 -15.51 18.40 -3.86
N PHE A 210 -14.44 17.68 -3.51
CA PHE A 210 -14.37 16.84 -2.32
C PHE A 210 -13.22 17.32 -1.45
N PRO A 211 -13.49 17.96 -0.30
CA PRO A 211 -12.44 18.40 0.60
C PRO A 211 -11.77 17.19 1.24
N LEU A 212 -10.45 17.24 1.37
CA LEU A 212 -9.67 16.22 2.06
C LEU A 212 -9.56 16.57 3.55
N HIS A 213 -10.23 15.76 4.37
CA HIS A 213 -10.37 16.01 5.81
C HIS A 213 -9.89 14.87 6.72
N ARG A 214 -9.40 13.78 6.11
CA ARG A 214 -8.92 12.60 6.83
C ARG A 214 -7.53 12.22 6.37
N GLN A 215 -6.81 11.54 7.26
CA GLN A 215 -5.48 11.02 6.97
C GLN A 215 -5.49 9.99 5.82
N VAL A 216 -6.60 9.27 5.64
CA VAL A 216 -6.82 8.37 4.51
C VAL A 216 -8.16 8.70 3.89
N THR A 217 -8.16 8.97 2.58
CA THR A 217 -9.35 9.25 1.77
C THR A 217 -9.44 8.20 0.67
N THR A 218 -10.47 7.37 0.71
CA THR A 218 -10.72 6.30 -0.27
C THR A 218 -11.55 6.80 -1.44
N ILE A 219 -11.20 6.37 -2.65
CA ILE A 219 -11.83 6.78 -3.91
C ILE A 219 -12.28 5.52 -4.66
N GLY A 220 -13.51 5.54 -5.18
CA GLY A 220 -14.01 4.48 -6.05
C GLY A 220 -15.49 4.57 -6.31
N ARG A 221 -16.02 3.61 -7.09
CA ARG A 221 -17.46 3.50 -7.35
C ARG A 221 -18.21 2.89 -6.15
N PRO A 222 -19.47 3.29 -5.86
CA PRO A 222 -20.28 2.62 -4.84
C PRO A 222 -20.33 1.10 -5.05
N GLY A 223 -20.17 0.33 -3.97
CA GLY A 223 -20.15 -1.13 -4.08
C GLY A 223 -19.66 -1.85 -2.82
N SER A 224 -18.55 -2.60 -2.97
CA SER A 224 -18.06 -3.57 -1.98
C SER A 224 -17.70 -2.96 -0.63
N ARG A 225 -17.28 -1.69 -0.62
CA ARG A 225 -17.05 -0.89 0.58
C ARG A 225 -17.62 0.51 0.38
N LYS A 226 -17.82 1.24 1.49
CA LYS A 226 -18.13 2.66 1.45
C LYS A 226 -16.85 3.45 1.17
N ASN A 227 -16.82 4.21 0.08
CA ASN A 227 -15.72 5.12 -0.23
C ASN A 227 -16.04 6.52 0.32
N GLU A 228 -15.00 7.31 0.62
CA GLU A 228 -15.22 8.71 1.02
C GLU A 228 -15.52 9.58 -0.20
N ILE A 229 -14.83 9.32 -1.31
CA ILE A 229 -15.11 9.92 -2.61
C ILE A 229 -15.73 8.83 -3.49
N GLU A 230 -17.05 8.90 -3.63
CA GLU A 230 -17.82 8.01 -4.50
C GLU A 230 -17.95 8.60 -5.91
N ILE A 231 -17.43 7.87 -6.90
CA ILE A 231 -17.44 8.25 -8.31
C ILE A 231 -18.48 7.39 -9.05
N ASN A 232 -19.44 8.02 -9.70
CA ASN A 232 -20.50 7.39 -10.48
C ASN A 232 -20.06 7.07 -11.91
N ASP A 233 -18.94 6.36 -12.06
CA ASP A 233 -18.40 5.94 -13.36
C ASP A 233 -18.19 4.43 -13.39
N ASP A 234 -18.85 3.74 -14.31
CA ASP A 234 -18.79 2.29 -14.50
C ASP A 234 -17.39 1.79 -14.89
N THR A 235 -16.55 2.66 -15.47
CA THR A 235 -15.16 2.36 -15.79
C THR A 235 -14.21 2.49 -14.59
N VAL A 236 -14.71 3.00 -13.47
CA VAL A 236 -13.98 3.10 -12.19
C VAL A 236 -14.28 1.88 -11.33
N SER A 237 -13.22 1.31 -10.75
CA SER A 237 -13.33 0.18 -9.83
C SER A 237 -14.05 0.57 -8.55
N LYS A 238 -14.70 -0.40 -7.90
CA LYS A 238 -15.33 -0.19 -6.58
C LYS A 238 -14.30 0.28 -5.54
N GLU A 239 -13.09 -0.24 -5.65
CA GLU A 239 -11.91 0.16 -4.88
C GLU A 239 -10.89 0.60 -5.92
N GLN A 240 -10.77 1.92 -6.13
CA GLN A 240 -9.95 2.45 -7.21
C GLN A 240 -8.62 2.97 -6.69
N ALA A 241 -8.64 3.89 -5.73
CA ALA A 241 -7.43 4.49 -5.20
C ALA A 241 -7.63 5.00 -3.77
N SER A 242 -6.53 5.20 -3.05
CA SER A 242 -6.54 5.85 -1.74
C SER A 242 -5.51 6.96 -1.70
N ILE A 243 -5.91 8.11 -1.16
CA ILE A 243 -5.03 9.24 -0.86
C ILE A 243 -4.68 9.21 0.62
N TYR A 244 -3.38 9.25 0.91
CA TYR A 244 -2.78 9.27 2.23
C TYR A 244 -2.18 10.63 2.50
N TYR A 245 -2.43 11.17 3.70
CA TYR A 245 -1.78 12.37 4.21
C TYR A 245 -0.72 12.00 5.25
N ASP A 246 0.52 12.44 5.02
CA ASP A 246 1.61 12.34 5.98
C ASP A 246 1.63 13.59 6.85
N ASN A 247 1.20 13.47 8.13
CA ASN A 247 1.19 14.58 9.09
C ASN A 247 2.58 15.16 9.38
N ALA A 248 3.64 14.33 9.31
CA ALA A 248 5.00 14.77 9.62
C ALA A 248 5.59 15.58 8.46
N LYS A 249 5.31 15.18 7.21
CA LYS A 249 5.82 15.85 6.00
C LYS A 249 4.86 16.87 5.40
N LYS A 250 3.59 16.88 5.82
CA LYS A 250 2.49 17.67 5.23
C LYS A 250 2.32 17.41 3.72
N GLU A 251 2.50 16.17 3.31
CA GLU A 251 2.46 15.69 1.92
C GLU A 251 1.29 14.74 1.69
N PHE A 252 0.75 14.77 0.48
CA PHE A 252 -0.29 13.84 0.02
C PHE A 252 0.33 12.82 -0.92
N THR A 253 -0.04 11.56 -0.78
CA THR A 253 0.41 10.45 -1.62
C THR A 253 -0.80 9.65 -2.06
N ILE A 254 -0.87 9.26 -3.33
CA ILE A 254 -1.93 8.38 -3.86
C ILE A 254 -1.38 6.98 -4.11
N ALA A 255 -2.18 5.95 -3.82
CA ALA A 255 -1.91 4.58 -4.20
C ALA A 255 -3.09 4.01 -4.99
N ASP A 256 -2.78 3.25 -6.03
CA ASP A 256 -3.76 2.51 -6.82
C ASP A 256 -4.18 1.24 -6.06
N GLU A 257 -5.49 1.02 -5.95
CA GLU A 257 -6.09 -0.19 -5.37
C GLU A 257 -6.85 -0.99 -6.43
N SER A 258 -6.87 -0.52 -7.67
CA SER A 258 -7.61 -1.15 -8.76
C SER A 258 -6.90 -2.38 -9.33
N ALA A 259 -7.69 -3.41 -9.68
CA ALA A 259 -7.19 -4.61 -10.35
C ALA A 259 -7.40 -4.57 -11.88
N THR A 260 -8.23 -3.65 -12.38
CA THR A 260 -8.68 -3.64 -13.80
C THR A 260 -8.10 -2.46 -14.58
N ASN A 261 -8.33 -1.24 -14.10
CA ASN A 261 -7.96 0.00 -14.81
C ASN A 261 -7.03 0.83 -13.93
N PRO A 262 -5.72 0.90 -14.25
CA PRO A 262 -4.75 1.53 -13.38
C PRO A 262 -5.06 3.00 -13.17
N THR A 263 -4.81 3.49 -11.96
CA THR A 263 -4.84 4.92 -11.66
C THR A 263 -3.66 5.61 -12.35
N ARG A 264 -3.91 6.70 -13.08
CA ARG A 264 -2.85 7.50 -13.69
C ARG A 264 -2.72 8.84 -12.99
N VAL A 265 -1.49 9.29 -12.79
CA VAL A 265 -1.16 10.63 -12.28
C VAL A 265 -0.30 11.32 -13.33
N ASP A 266 -0.73 12.50 -13.78
CA ASP A 266 -0.08 13.31 -14.82
C ASP A 266 0.23 12.48 -16.09
N GLY A 267 -0.75 11.68 -16.52
CA GLY A 267 -0.68 10.82 -17.71
C GLY A 267 0.09 9.50 -17.54
N ARG A 268 0.71 9.25 -16.38
CA ARG A 268 1.49 8.03 -16.10
C ARG A 268 0.74 7.10 -15.16
N ALA A 269 0.62 5.82 -15.51
CA ALA A 269 0.09 4.81 -14.61
C ALA A 269 1.01 4.64 -13.40
N ILE A 270 0.44 4.67 -12.20
CA ILE A 270 1.19 4.48 -10.96
C ILE A 270 1.20 3.00 -10.57
N SER A 271 2.31 2.51 -10.03
CA SER A 271 2.46 1.12 -9.56
C SER A 271 2.73 1.03 -8.05
N GLY A 272 2.65 2.17 -7.35
CA GLY A 272 2.91 2.28 -5.92
C GLY A 272 2.61 3.69 -5.40
N PRO A 273 2.84 3.95 -4.09
CA PRO A 273 2.58 5.23 -3.47
C PRO A 273 3.30 6.37 -4.21
N THR A 274 2.54 7.30 -4.79
CA THR A 274 3.04 8.40 -5.62
C THR A 274 2.66 9.75 -5.00
N PRO A 275 3.61 10.67 -4.75
CA PRO A 275 3.31 11.96 -4.16
C PRO A 275 2.46 12.82 -5.10
N LEU A 276 1.41 13.44 -4.57
CA LEU A 276 0.53 14.37 -5.28
C LEU A 276 1.03 15.81 -5.12
N LYS A 277 1.30 16.45 -6.26
CA LYS A 277 1.63 17.88 -6.32
C LYS A 277 0.37 18.70 -6.57
N ASN A 278 0.35 19.95 -6.11
CA ASN A 278 -0.75 20.85 -6.43
C ASN A 278 -0.96 20.94 -7.95
N GLY A 279 -2.21 20.79 -8.40
CA GLY A 279 -2.60 20.72 -9.81
C GLY A 279 -2.42 19.36 -10.47
N ALA A 280 -2.03 18.30 -9.73
CA ALA A 280 -1.85 16.98 -10.30
C ALA A 280 -3.16 16.43 -10.90
N VAL A 281 -3.04 15.86 -12.10
CA VAL A 281 -4.16 15.29 -12.85
C VAL A 281 -4.24 13.80 -12.55
N ILE A 282 -5.34 13.35 -11.94
CA ILE A 282 -5.58 11.95 -11.58
C ILE A 282 -6.65 11.39 -12.51
N GLU A 283 -6.28 10.42 -13.35
CA GLU A 283 -7.21 9.77 -14.28
C GLU A 283 -7.62 8.39 -13.73
N LEU A 284 -8.94 8.21 -13.58
CA LEU A 284 -9.59 7.00 -13.11
C LEU A 284 -10.61 6.56 -14.17
N GLY A 285 -10.25 5.60 -15.03
CA GLY A 285 -11.12 5.19 -16.14
C GLY A 285 -11.40 6.37 -17.09
N ARG A 286 -12.67 6.80 -17.19
CA ARG A 286 -13.07 7.99 -17.99
C ARG A 286 -13.17 9.28 -17.16
N THR A 287 -13.02 9.17 -15.84
CA THR A 287 -13.08 10.29 -14.91
C THR A 287 -11.69 10.89 -14.73
N VAL A 288 -11.61 12.22 -14.74
CA VAL A 288 -10.39 12.99 -14.47
C VAL A 288 -10.63 13.88 -13.27
N LEU A 289 -9.75 13.76 -12.28
CA LEU A 289 -9.76 14.52 -11.06
C LEU A 289 -8.53 15.44 -11.02
N ILE A 290 -8.67 16.61 -10.43
CA ILE A 290 -7.58 17.54 -10.17
C ILE A 290 -7.37 17.62 -8.67
N PHE A 291 -6.14 17.38 -8.24
CA PHE A 291 -5.73 17.61 -6.86
C PHE A 291 -5.35 19.08 -6.67
N LYS A 292 -6.03 19.76 -5.76
CA LYS A 292 -5.76 21.16 -5.41
C LYS A 292 -5.32 21.24 -3.96
N LYS A 293 -4.12 21.76 -3.71
CA LYS A 293 -3.64 22.09 -2.37
C LYS A 293 -3.84 23.58 -2.12
N SER A 294 -4.46 23.90 -0.99
CA SER A 294 -4.72 25.26 -0.49
C SER A 294 -3.51 25.84 0.22
#